data_AF-A0A6B8TLU2-F1
#
_entry.id   AF-A0A6B8TLU2-F1
#
_cell.length_a   1.000
_cell.length_b   1.000
_cell.length_c   1.000
_cell.angle_alpha   90.00
_cell.angle_beta   90.00
_cell.angle_gamma   90.00
#
_symmetry.space_group_name_H-M   'P 1'
#
loop_
_entity.id
_entity.type
_entity.pdbx_description
1 polymer ?
#
loop_
_entity_poly.entity_id
_entity_poly.type
_entity_poly.pdbx_seq_one_letter_code
_entity_poly.pdbx_strand_id
1 'polypeptide(L)'
;MPYTITLNNDSPQALAFVEFAKNFDFLKVTKKREAKKALVKPEIDDLEEDEYGIPIKYRDEIMAMSKESNRNMTRRWEAAIAKREQEQKL
;
A
#
# COMPACT_ATOMS: atom_id res chain seq x y z
N MET A 1 13.49 -28.76 23.07
CA MET A 1 13.94 -27.96 21.91
C MET A 1 12.77 -27.89 20.93
N PRO A 2 12.35 -26.70 20.47
CA PRO A 2 11.27 -26.58 19.50
C PRO A 2 11.77 -26.97 18.10
N TYR A 3 11.00 -27.81 17.39
CA TYR A 3 11.30 -28.23 16.01
C TYR A 3 10.28 -27.60 15.05
N THR A 4 10.74 -27.22 13.85
CA THR A 4 9.88 -26.67 12.79
C THR A 4 10.00 -27.56 11.55
N ILE A 5 8.87 -27.97 10.99
CA ILE A 5 8.78 -28.77 9.74
C ILE A 5 8.18 -27.87 8.67
N THR A 6 8.86 -27.74 7.53
CA THR A 6 8.37 -26.98 6.37
C THR A 6 7.84 -27.96 5.33
N LEU A 7 6.56 -27.80 4.96
CA LEU A 7 5.89 -28.57 3.92
C LEU A 7 5.84 -27.73 2.64
N ASN A 8 6.37 -28.27 1.54
CA ASN A 8 6.21 -27.67 0.22
C ASN A 8 4.86 -28.09 -0.36
N ASN A 9 4.10 -27.14 -0.91
CA ASN A 9 2.73 -27.38 -1.39
C ASN A 9 2.67 -28.07 -2.77
N ASP A 10 3.81 -28.28 -3.42
CA ASP A 10 3.90 -28.76 -4.81
C ASP A 10 3.66 -30.27 -4.97
N SER A 11 3.24 -30.93 -3.89
CA SER A 11 3.23 -32.39 -3.78
C SER A 11 1.94 -32.87 -3.11
N PRO A 12 1.17 -33.79 -3.73
CA PRO A 12 -0.02 -34.40 -3.14
C PRO A 12 0.23 -35.06 -1.77
N GLN A 13 1.46 -35.50 -1.53
CA GLN A 13 1.92 -36.11 -0.28
C GLN A 13 1.88 -35.14 0.91
N ALA A 14 2.01 -33.82 0.66
CA ALA A 14 1.97 -32.82 1.72
C ALA A 14 0.61 -32.78 2.43
N LEU A 15 -0.49 -32.96 1.68
CA LEU A 15 -1.84 -32.97 2.25
C LEU A 15 -2.08 -34.22 3.11
N ALA A 16 -1.66 -35.39 2.61
CA ALA A 16 -1.74 -36.65 3.35
C ALA A 16 -0.92 -36.62 4.66
N PHE A 17 0.26 -36.00 4.63
CA PHE A 17 1.09 -35.83 5.84
C PHE A 17 0.41 -34.91 6.87
N VAL A 18 -0.27 -33.85 6.44
CA VAL A 18 -1.03 -32.97 7.34
C VAL A 18 -2.17 -33.72 8.02
N GLU A 19 -2.89 -34.57 7.29
CA GLU A 19 -3.94 -35.42 7.87
C GLU A 19 -3.38 -36.44 8.86
N PHE A 20 -2.27 -37.09 8.51
CA PHE A 20 -1.57 -38.00 9.41
C PHE A 20 -1.09 -37.30 10.69
N ALA A 21 -0.49 -36.11 10.57
CA ALA A 21 0.01 -35.33 11.70
C ALA A 21 -1.10 -34.89 12.67
N LYS A 22 -2.35 -34.70 12.18
CA LYS A 22 -3.50 -34.36 13.02
C LYS A 22 -3.96 -35.50 13.94
N ASN A 23 -3.59 -36.74 13.64
CA ASN A 23 -3.96 -37.89 14.49
C ASN A 23 -3.17 -37.94 15.80
N PHE A 24 -2.08 -37.18 15.91
CA PHE A 24 -1.25 -37.13 17.11
C PHE A 24 -1.66 -35.96 18.02
N ASP A 25 -1.89 -36.25 19.28
CA ASP A 25 -2.31 -35.30 20.32
C ASP A 25 -1.19 -34.35 20.78
N PHE A 26 0.07 -34.77 20.63
CA PHE A 26 1.24 -33.97 20.95
C PHE A 26 1.67 -33.00 19.82
N LEU A 27 1.07 -33.10 18.63
CA LEU A 27 1.39 -32.24 17.49
C LEU A 27 0.39 -31.10 17.35
N LYS A 28 0.90 -29.86 17.34
CA LYS A 28 0.10 -28.66 17.05
C LYS A 28 0.24 -28.28 15.58
N VAL A 29 -0.70 -28.73 14.75
CA VAL A 29 -0.73 -28.39 13.32
C VAL A 29 -1.39 -27.02 13.12
N THR A 30 -0.58 -25.98 12.90
CA THR A 30 -1.07 -24.64 12.54
C THR A 30 -0.86 -24.38 11.06
N LYS A 31 -1.94 -24.13 10.31
CA LYS A 31 -1.82 -23.61 8.94
C LYS A 31 -1.26 -22.19 9.03
N LYS A 32 -0.04 -21.97 8.56
CA LYS A 32 0.42 -20.61 8.27
C LYS A 32 -0.54 -20.05 7.22
N ARG A 33 -1.36 -19.06 7.60
CA ARG A 33 -1.90 -18.15 6.59
C ARG A 33 -0.67 -17.61 5.90
N GLU A 34 -0.59 -17.75 4.58
CA GLU A 34 0.28 -16.88 3.81
C GLU A 34 -0.03 -15.49 4.33
N ALA A 35 0.94 -14.87 5.00
CA ALA A 35 0.82 -13.48 5.33
C ALA A 35 0.54 -12.85 3.98
N LYS A 36 -0.67 -12.30 3.80
CA LYS A 36 -0.98 -11.45 2.66
C LYS A 36 0.23 -10.55 2.55
N LYS A 37 1.02 -10.78 1.50
CA LYS A 37 2.26 -10.07 1.15
C LYS A 37 2.31 -8.79 1.96
N ALA A 38 3.01 -8.80 3.09
CA ALA A 38 3.10 -7.64 3.95
C ALA A 38 3.68 -6.54 3.07
N LEU A 39 2.83 -5.63 2.58
CA LEU A 39 3.19 -4.55 1.67
C LEU A 39 4.23 -5.00 0.64
N VAL A 40 3.87 -5.96 -0.23
CA VAL A 40 4.55 -5.99 -1.52
C VAL A 40 4.22 -4.63 -2.12
N LYS A 41 5.24 -3.74 -2.16
CA LYS A 41 5.28 -2.61 -3.08
C LYS A 41 4.64 -3.14 -4.36
N PRO A 42 3.61 -2.48 -4.92
CA PRO A 42 3.01 -2.98 -6.16
C PRO A 42 4.18 -3.33 -7.07
N GLU A 43 4.17 -4.54 -7.63
CA GLU A 43 5.03 -4.84 -8.78
C GLU A 43 4.73 -3.69 -9.73
N ILE A 44 5.65 -2.72 -9.76
CA ILE A 44 5.69 -1.66 -10.75
C ILE A 44 6.12 -2.45 -11.97
N ASP A 45 5.10 -3.02 -12.59
CA ASP A 45 5.13 -3.66 -13.89
C ASP A 45 5.58 -2.57 -14.86
N ASP A 46 6.90 -2.43 -14.99
CA ASP A 46 7.62 -1.67 -16.01
C ASP A 46 7.01 -0.32 -16.39
N LEU A 47 6.58 0.51 -15.42
CA LEU A 47 6.35 1.92 -15.70
C LEU A 47 7.71 2.61 -15.75
N GLU A 48 8.14 2.97 -16.95
CA GLU A 48 9.25 3.90 -17.15
C GLU A 48 9.08 5.11 -16.21
N GLU A 49 9.94 5.19 -15.20
CA GLU A 49 10.00 6.32 -14.27
C GLU A 49 10.77 7.44 -14.96
N ASP A 50 10.25 8.67 -14.94
CA ASP A 50 11.02 9.83 -15.42
C ASP A 50 12.18 10.16 -14.47
N GLU A 51 13.09 11.06 -14.88
CA GLU A 51 14.31 11.44 -14.12
C GLU A 51 14.03 11.97 -12.69
N TYR A 52 12.77 12.23 -12.33
CA TYR A 52 12.34 12.67 -11.01
C TYR A 52 11.54 11.61 -10.24
N GLY A 53 11.48 10.37 -10.73
CA GLY A 53 10.79 9.25 -10.08
C GLY A 53 9.27 9.38 -10.10
N ILE A 54 8.71 10.16 -11.04
CA ILE A 54 7.26 10.29 -11.21
C ILE A 54 6.81 9.27 -12.26
N PRO A 55 5.78 8.45 -11.97
CA PRO A 55 5.19 7.58 -12.97
C PRO A 55 4.69 8.41 -14.17
N ILE A 56 5.27 8.22 -15.35
CA ILE A 56 4.97 8.99 -16.57
C ILE A 56 3.46 9.02 -16.86
N LYS A 57 2.78 7.89 -16.61
CA LYS A 57 1.34 7.71 -16.85
C LYS A 57 0.45 8.69 -16.07
N TYR A 58 0.90 9.17 -14.91
CA TYR A 58 0.09 10.01 -14.01
C TYR A 58 0.71 11.39 -13.72
N ARG A 59 1.85 11.71 -14.34
CA ARG A 59 2.57 12.97 -14.13
C ARG A 59 1.71 14.20 -14.36
N ASP A 60 0.99 14.24 -15.48
CA ASP A 60 0.17 15.40 -15.85
C ASP A 60 -1.07 15.54 -14.96
N GLU A 61 -1.66 14.41 -14.54
CA GLU A 61 -2.78 14.38 -13.60
C GLU A 61 -2.37 14.88 -12.20
N ILE A 62 -1.22 14.41 -11.69
CA ILE A 62 -0.64 14.86 -10.42
C ILE A 62 -0.30 16.35 -10.48
N MET A 63 0.28 16.82 -11.59
CA MET A 63 0.61 18.23 -11.78
C MET A 63 -0.64 19.12 -11.86
N ALA A 64 -1.70 18.66 -12.53
CA ALA A 64 -2.96 19.36 -12.62
C ALA A 64 -3.61 19.52 -11.24
N MET A 65 -3.69 18.42 -10.46
CA MET A 65 -4.23 18.46 -9.09
C MET A 65 -3.45 19.42 -8.19
N SER A 66 -2.12 19.41 -8.26
CA SER A 66 -1.26 20.31 -7.47
C SER A 66 -1.51 21.79 -7.84
N LYS A 67 -1.58 22.10 -9.14
CA LYS A 67 -1.87 23.47 -9.62
C LYS A 67 -3.26 23.94 -9.18
N GLU A 68 -4.27 23.08 -9.24
CA GLU A 68 -5.62 23.42 -8.81
C GLU A 68 -5.70 23.68 -7.31
N SER A 69 -5.10 22.81 -6.50
CA SER A 69 -5.03 22.97 -5.04
C SER A 69 -4.36 24.28 -4.65
N ASN A 70 -3.19 24.57 -5.25
CA ASN A 70 -2.45 25.81 -4.99
C ASN A 70 -3.27 27.05 -5.38
N ARG A 71 -3.91 27.05 -6.55
CA ARG A 71 -4.78 28.15 -7.00
C ARG A 71 -5.96 28.39 -6.05
N ASN A 72 -6.59 27.33 -5.55
CA ASN A 72 -7.72 27.45 -4.62
C ASN A 72 -7.25 28.04 -3.27
N MET A 73 -6.12 27.58 -2.75
CA MET A 73 -5.50 28.12 -1.54
C MET A 73 -5.17 29.61 -1.68
N THR A 74 -4.54 30.02 -2.79
CA THR A 74 -4.24 31.44 -3.04
C THR A 74 -5.50 32.28 -3.08
N ARG A 75 -6.54 31.85 -3.82
CA ARG A 75 -7.82 32.58 -3.88
C ARG A 75 -8.48 32.75 -2.51
N ARG A 76 -8.46 31.70 -1.67
CA ARG A 76 -8.99 31.77 -0.30
C ARG A 76 -8.21 32.76 0.55
N TRP A 77 -6.89 32.78 0.41
CA TRP A 77 -6.02 33.67 1.16
C TRP A 77 -6.20 35.13 0.74
N GLU A 78 -6.24 35.41 -0.56
CA GLU A 78 -6.54 36.74 -1.11
C GLU A 78 -7.91 37.25 -0.67
N ALA A 79 -8.95 36.40 -0.72
CA ALA A 79 -10.28 36.76 -0.24
C ALA A 79 -10.30 37.06 1.27
N ALA A 80 -9.54 36.31 2.08
CA ALA A 80 -9.42 36.55 3.51
C ALA A 80 -8.69 37.88 3.82
N ILE A 81 -7.66 38.21 3.04
CA ILE A 81 -6.94 39.49 3.15
C ILE A 81 -7.88 40.64 2.76
N ALA A 82 -8.55 40.55 1.62
CA ALA A 82 -9.47 41.59 1.15
C ALA A 82 -10.60 41.85 2.15
N LYS A 83 -11.15 40.80 2.78
CA LYS A 83 -12.17 40.93 3.82
C LYS A 83 -11.63 41.68 5.04
N ARG A 84 -10.42 41.36 5.51
CA ARG A 84 -9.77 42.09 6.63
C ARG A 84 -9.52 43.55 6.29
N GLU A 85 -9.10 43.85 5.06
CA GLU A 85 -8.89 45.24 4.63
C GLU A 85 -10.20 46.03 4.56
N GLN A 86 -11.30 45.40 4.16
CA GLN A 86 -12.63 46.04 4.18
C GLN A 86 -13.11 46.28 5.61
N GLU A 87 -12.90 45.33 6.52
CA GLU A 87 -13.23 45.48 7.95
C GLU A 87 -12.40 46.56 8.64
N GLN A 88 -11.14 46.78 8.22
CA GLN A 88 -10.28 47.84 8.79
C GLN A 88 -10.54 49.23 8.21
N LYS A 89 -11.23 49.33 7.06
CA LYS A 89 -11.58 50.61 6.42
C LYS A 89 -12.95 51.16 6.82
N LEU A 90 -13.75 50.37 7.55
CA LEU A 90 -15.05 50.75 8.10
C LEU A 90 -14.89 51.30 9.52
#